data_AF-A0A520JG52-F1
#
_entry.id   AF-A0A520JG52-F1
#
_cell.length_a   1.000
_cell.length_b   1.000
_cell.length_c   1.000
_cell.angle_alpha   90.00
_cell.angle_beta   90.00
_cell.angle_gamma   90.00
#
_symmetry.space_group_name_H-M   'P 1'
#
loop_
_entity.id
_entity.type
_entity.pdbx_description
1 polymer ?
#
loop_
_entity_poly.entity_id
_entity_poly.type
_entity_poly.pdbx_seq_one_letter_code
_entity_poly.pdbx_strand_id
1 'polypeptide(L)'
;PSHWSMENYHELLVRRLIERAWFDYRIVPALFNSVAIAAISTLLGLLLTVPAGYAFAKLRFRGRERLLKILITSLVVPGQVAMLPLFLIFKQLGLVNSYAGVILPSLAGIFAILFVRQATLAIPDEMIDAARIDGASEARIFVTIVLPLLTPIVVTLALFMFLGSWNDFLWPLIVLADQHLYTLPVAVAAIAREHSADGELMMAAAVVTTMPVLLLFLAMQRYYLTGLLGGSVKG
;
A
#
# COMPACT_ATOMS: atom_id res chain seq x y z
N PRO A 1 32.83 -13.79 -2.67
CA PRO A 1 32.73 -15.27 -2.54
C PRO A 1 33.87 -15.96 -3.30
N SER A 2 34.49 -16.98 -2.69
CA SER A 2 35.46 -17.85 -3.37
C SER A 2 34.79 -18.79 -4.39
N HIS A 3 33.51 -19.11 -4.17
CA HIS A 3 32.67 -19.86 -5.11
C HIS A 3 31.28 -19.23 -5.21
N TRP A 4 30.71 -19.21 -6.42
CA TRP A 4 29.35 -18.78 -6.66
C TRP A 4 28.39 -19.96 -6.41
N SER A 5 27.34 -19.75 -5.61
CA SER A 5 26.33 -20.77 -5.33
C SER A 5 24.93 -20.18 -5.48
N MET A 6 24.06 -20.97 -6.12
CA MET A 6 22.62 -20.71 -6.25
C MET A 6 21.78 -21.55 -5.29
N GLU A 7 22.43 -22.33 -4.43
CA GLU A 7 21.81 -23.32 -3.57
C GLU A 7 20.87 -22.69 -2.54
N ASN A 8 21.29 -21.60 -1.90
CA ASN A 8 20.47 -20.84 -0.95
C ASN A 8 19.20 -20.24 -1.61
N TYR A 9 19.28 -19.84 -2.89
CA TYR A 9 18.10 -19.37 -3.64
C TYR A 9 17.17 -20.51 -4.02
N HIS A 10 17.72 -21.66 -4.41
CA HIS A 10 16.93 -22.87 -4.71
C HIS A 10 16.25 -23.42 -3.45
N GLU A 11 16.95 -23.44 -2.31
CA GLU A 11 16.41 -23.85 -1.01
C GLU A 11 15.25 -22.94 -0.58
N LEU A 12 15.39 -21.63 -0.82
CA LEU A 12 14.37 -20.64 -0.48
C LEU A 12 13.15 -20.64 -1.44
N LEU A 13 13.34 -20.94 -2.73
CA LEU A 13 12.29 -20.81 -3.76
C LEU A 13 11.60 -22.13 -4.17
N VAL A 14 12.29 -23.27 -4.14
CA VAL A 14 11.81 -24.50 -4.81
C VAL A 14 11.36 -25.58 -3.82
N ARG A 15 12.10 -25.88 -2.74
CA ARG A 15 11.68 -26.86 -1.71
C ARG A 15 12.73 -27.04 -0.61
N ARG A 16 12.27 -27.11 0.66
CA ARG A 16 12.85 -28.00 1.67
C ARG A 16 12.19 -29.37 1.61
N LEU A 17 12.98 -30.36 1.24
CA LEU A 17 12.90 -31.71 1.79
C LEU A 17 14.27 -31.98 2.38
N ILE A 18 14.53 -31.39 3.55
CA ILE A 18 15.71 -31.65 4.37
C ILE A 18 15.18 -32.19 5.69
N GLU A 19 15.49 -33.46 5.97
CA GLU A 19 15.42 -34.08 7.30
C GLU A 19 14.06 -34.12 8.04
N ARG A 20 12.99 -34.60 7.37
CA ARG A 20 11.73 -35.04 8.03
C ARG A 20 11.04 -34.01 8.97
N ALA A 21 11.40 -32.73 8.88
CA ALA A 21 10.67 -31.64 9.51
C ALA A 21 9.89 -30.88 8.42
N TRP A 22 8.56 -30.87 8.55
CA TRP A 22 7.66 -30.13 7.67
C TRP A 22 7.76 -28.63 8.02
N PHE A 23 8.60 -27.89 7.30
CA PHE A 23 8.64 -26.43 7.43
C PHE A 23 7.63 -25.80 6.46
N ASP A 24 6.57 -25.20 7.00
CA ASP A 24 5.40 -24.67 6.28
C ASP A 24 5.57 -23.23 5.74
N TYR A 25 6.79 -22.67 5.76
CA TYR A 25 7.05 -21.31 5.25
C TYR A 25 7.27 -21.32 3.73
N ARG A 26 6.19 -21.52 2.97
CA ARG A 26 6.23 -21.50 1.51
C ARG A 26 6.37 -20.04 1.02
N ILE A 27 7.60 -19.62 0.72
CA ILE A 27 7.93 -18.27 0.22
C ILE A 27 7.15 -17.90 -1.04
N VAL A 28 6.91 -18.85 -1.94
CA VAL A 28 6.16 -18.61 -3.18
C VAL A 28 4.68 -18.24 -2.90
N PRO A 29 3.92 -19.00 -2.08
CA PRO A 29 2.63 -18.54 -1.56
C PRO A 29 2.69 -17.20 -0.84
N ALA A 30 3.69 -16.96 0.01
CA ALA A 30 3.83 -15.68 0.72
C ALA A 30 4.06 -14.50 -0.24
N LEU A 31 4.82 -14.72 -1.31
CA LEU A 31 5.01 -13.77 -2.41
C LEU A 31 3.68 -13.46 -3.10
N PHE A 32 2.89 -14.49 -3.43
CA PHE A 32 1.58 -14.31 -4.04
C PHE A 32 0.62 -13.55 -3.11
N ASN A 33 0.59 -13.91 -1.82
CA ASN A 33 -0.20 -13.21 -0.81
C ASN A 33 0.20 -11.73 -0.74
N SER A 34 1.50 -11.42 -0.70
CA SER A 34 2.00 -10.04 -0.71
C SER A 34 1.56 -9.27 -1.95
N VAL A 35 1.72 -9.83 -3.15
CA VAL A 35 1.28 -9.17 -4.40
C VAL A 35 -0.23 -8.94 -4.38
N ALA A 36 -1.01 -9.96 -4.03
CA ALA A 36 -2.47 -9.89 -4.02
C ALA A 36 -2.98 -8.86 -3.00
N ILE A 37 -2.48 -8.91 -1.76
CA ILE A 37 -2.83 -7.95 -0.71
C ILE A 37 -2.45 -6.54 -1.14
N ALA A 38 -1.23 -6.31 -1.63
CA ALA A 38 -0.79 -4.98 -2.04
C ALA A 38 -1.61 -4.43 -3.21
N ALA A 39 -1.93 -5.26 -4.21
CA ALA A 39 -2.76 -4.86 -5.35
C ALA A 39 -4.21 -4.53 -4.92
N ILE A 40 -4.83 -5.38 -4.09
CA ILE A 40 -6.21 -5.19 -3.61
C ILE A 40 -6.30 -3.97 -2.70
N SER A 41 -5.40 -3.84 -1.71
CA SER A 41 -5.33 -2.67 -0.82
C SER A 41 -5.16 -1.37 -1.61
N THR A 42 -4.29 -1.38 -2.63
CA THR A 42 -4.09 -0.22 -3.51
C THR A 42 -5.35 0.13 -4.29
N LEU A 43 -5.96 -0.85 -4.95
CA LEU A 43 -7.16 -0.62 -5.76
C LEU A 43 -8.32 -0.08 -4.92
N LEU A 44 -8.66 -0.78 -3.83
CA LEU A 44 -9.73 -0.38 -2.93
C LEU A 44 -9.42 0.97 -2.25
N GLY A 45 -8.16 1.17 -1.86
CA GLY A 45 -7.75 2.40 -1.24
C GLY A 45 -7.83 3.60 -2.18
N LEU A 46 -7.47 3.46 -3.46
CA LEU A 46 -7.67 4.51 -4.47
C LEU A 46 -9.15 4.80 -4.70
N LEU A 47 -10.00 3.76 -4.77
CA LEU A 47 -11.44 3.89 -4.95
C LEU A 47 -12.09 4.69 -3.81
N LEU A 48 -11.54 4.65 -2.60
CA LEU A 48 -12.04 5.45 -1.47
C LEU A 48 -11.38 6.82 -1.38
N THR A 49 -10.05 6.88 -1.50
CA THR A 49 -9.27 8.08 -1.17
C THR A 49 -9.27 9.11 -2.30
N VAL A 50 -9.39 8.69 -3.56
CA VAL A 50 -9.44 9.63 -4.69
C VAL A 50 -10.75 10.44 -4.69
N PRO A 51 -11.95 9.82 -4.59
CA PRO A 51 -13.19 10.58 -4.46
C PRO A 51 -13.25 11.40 -3.17
N ALA A 52 -12.71 10.88 -2.05
CA ALA A 52 -12.65 11.63 -0.80
C ALA A 52 -11.79 12.90 -0.93
N GLY A 53 -10.61 12.79 -1.54
CA GLY A 53 -9.75 13.94 -1.83
C GLY A 53 -10.43 14.99 -2.71
N TYR A 54 -11.15 14.54 -3.75
CA TYR A 54 -11.97 15.43 -4.58
C TYR A 54 -13.06 16.13 -3.75
N ALA A 55 -13.80 15.38 -2.94
CA ALA A 55 -14.86 15.92 -2.09
C ALA A 55 -14.33 16.97 -1.11
N PHE A 56 -13.20 16.71 -0.45
CA PHE A 56 -12.57 17.67 0.47
C PHE A 56 -11.98 18.91 -0.21
N ALA A 57 -11.66 18.83 -1.51
CA ALA A 57 -11.14 19.96 -2.27
C ALA A 57 -12.26 20.82 -2.88
N LYS A 58 -13.26 20.20 -3.52
CA LYS A 58 -14.20 20.89 -4.42
C LYS A 58 -15.65 20.91 -3.95
N LEU A 59 -16.06 19.97 -3.10
CA LEU A 59 -17.44 19.93 -2.60
C LEU A 59 -17.60 20.75 -1.32
N ARG A 60 -18.78 21.35 -1.16
CA ARG A 60 -19.19 22.07 0.04
C ARG A 60 -20.18 21.18 0.81
N PHE A 61 -19.78 20.68 1.96
CA PHE A 61 -20.63 19.87 2.84
C PHE A 61 -20.45 20.26 4.30
N ARG A 62 -21.49 19.99 5.10
CA ARG A 62 -21.51 20.38 6.51
C ARG A 62 -20.44 19.62 7.29
N GLY A 63 -19.58 20.35 8.00
CA GLY A 63 -18.50 19.77 8.82
C GLY A 63 -17.17 19.53 8.08
N ARG A 64 -17.05 19.89 6.79
CA ARG A 64 -15.83 19.70 5.98
C ARG A 64 -14.56 20.17 6.68
N GLU A 65 -14.51 21.41 7.15
CA GLU A 65 -13.32 21.98 7.80
C GLU A 65 -13.00 21.30 9.13
N ARG A 66 -14.02 20.88 9.89
CA ARG A 66 -13.82 20.16 11.16
C ARG A 66 -13.24 18.77 10.90
N LEU A 67 -13.78 18.04 9.92
CA LEU A 67 -13.26 16.73 9.53
C LEU A 67 -11.83 16.83 9.00
N LEU A 68 -11.54 17.83 8.16
CA LEU A 68 -10.19 18.06 7.65
C LEU A 68 -9.20 18.33 8.79
N LYS A 69 -9.57 19.17 9.78
CA LYS A 69 -8.75 19.40 10.97
C LYS A 69 -8.51 18.11 11.75
N ILE A 70 -9.55 17.31 11.99
CA ILE A 70 -9.42 16.00 12.68
C ILE A 70 -8.44 15.10 11.94
N LEU A 71 -8.58 14.97 10.61
CA LEU A 71 -7.67 14.16 9.79
C LEU A 71 -6.21 14.62 9.94
N ILE A 72 -5.95 15.92 9.82
CA ILE A 72 -4.60 16.48 9.96
C ILE A 72 -4.04 16.24 11.37
N THR A 73 -4.82 16.49 12.42
CA THR A 73 -4.35 16.29 13.80
C THR A 73 -4.08 14.82 14.09
N SER A 74 -4.86 13.90 13.52
CA SER A 74 -4.65 12.45 13.68
C SER A 74 -3.34 11.95 13.07
N LEU A 75 -2.75 12.65 12.09
CA LEU A 75 -1.44 12.29 11.53
C LEU A 75 -0.29 12.46 12.53
N VAL A 76 -0.48 13.22 13.60
CA VAL A 76 0.52 13.41 14.67
C VAL A 76 0.63 12.16 15.54
N VAL A 77 -0.45 11.36 15.63
CA VAL A 77 -0.48 10.16 16.46
C VAL A 77 0.27 9.04 15.74
N PRO A 78 1.33 8.46 16.34
CA PRO A 78 2.02 7.33 15.74
C PRO A 78 1.08 6.12 15.63
N GLY A 79 1.00 5.50 14.46
CA GLY A 79 0.10 4.37 14.21
C GLY A 79 0.33 3.19 15.17
N GLN A 80 1.57 3.02 15.65
CA GLN A 80 1.95 1.98 16.60
C GLN A 80 1.22 2.11 17.95
N VAL A 81 0.90 3.33 18.38
CA VAL A 81 0.16 3.57 19.63
C VAL A 81 -1.29 3.09 19.50
N ALA A 82 -1.88 3.26 18.32
CA ALA A 82 -3.24 2.82 18.03
C ALA A 82 -3.34 1.31 17.70
N MET A 83 -2.20 0.61 17.62
CA MET A 83 -2.16 -0.76 17.08
C MET A 83 -2.81 -1.79 18.00
N LEU A 84 -2.57 -1.72 19.32
CA LEU A 84 -3.22 -2.61 20.28
C LEU A 84 -4.75 -2.42 20.31
N PRO A 85 -5.29 -1.19 20.44
CA PRO A 85 -6.73 -0.95 20.30
C PRO A 85 -7.31 -1.48 18.98
N LEU A 86 -6.63 -1.24 17.86
CA LEU A 86 -7.07 -1.70 16.54
C LEU A 86 -7.13 -3.23 16.47
N PHE A 87 -6.11 -3.92 17.00
CA PHE A 87 -6.10 -5.38 17.09
C PHE A 87 -7.29 -5.91 17.89
N LEU A 88 -7.62 -5.30 19.04
CA LEU A 88 -8.76 -5.72 19.85
C LEU A 88 -10.09 -5.55 19.10
N ILE A 89 -10.25 -4.46 18.35
CA ILE A 89 -11.43 -4.24 17.50
C ILE A 89 -11.50 -5.34 16.42
N PHE A 90 -10.41 -5.60 15.71
CA PHE A 90 -10.38 -6.62 14.66
C PHE A 90 -10.60 -8.03 15.18
N LYS A 91 -10.13 -8.31 16.40
CA LYS A 91 -10.39 -9.57 17.11
C LYS A 91 -11.88 -9.72 17.41
N GLN A 92 -12.53 -8.67 17.91
CA GLN A 92 -13.97 -8.67 18.18
C GLN A 92 -14.81 -8.83 16.90
N LEU A 93 -14.34 -8.27 15.79
CA LEU A 93 -14.97 -8.40 14.47
C LEU A 93 -14.70 -9.75 13.78
N GLY A 94 -13.87 -10.63 14.36
CA GLY A 94 -13.49 -11.89 13.74
C GLY A 94 -12.60 -11.74 12.49
N LEU A 95 -11.90 -10.61 12.36
CA LEU A 95 -11.04 -10.30 11.21
C LEU A 95 -9.57 -10.66 11.44
N VAL A 96 -9.20 -11.07 12.67
CA VAL A 96 -7.87 -11.61 12.96
C VAL A 96 -7.66 -12.90 12.18
N ASN A 97 -6.42 -13.13 11.74
CA ASN A 97 -6.02 -14.27 10.92
C ASN A 97 -6.76 -14.33 9.57
N SER A 98 -6.92 -13.18 8.91
CA SER A 98 -7.57 -13.07 7.60
C SER A 98 -6.92 -12.00 6.71
N TYR A 99 -7.02 -12.14 5.39
CA TYR A 99 -6.57 -11.11 4.45
C TYR A 99 -7.33 -9.78 4.62
N ALA A 100 -8.63 -9.84 4.94
CA ALA A 100 -9.41 -8.65 5.23
C ALA A 100 -8.87 -7.89 6.45
N GLY A 101 -8.39 -8.62 7.46
CA GLY A 101 -7.73 -8.06 8.64
C GLY A 101 -6.47 -7.26 8.31
N VAL A 102 -5.74 -7.66 7.26
CA VAL A 102 -4.56 -6.94 6.77
C VAL A 102 -4.95 -5.74 5.89
N ILE A 103 -5.93 -5.91 5.00
CA ILE A 103 -6.28 -4.92 3.98
C ILE A 103 -7.03 -3.72 4.58
N LEU A 104 -8.08 -3.97 5.38
CA LEU A 104 -9.07 -2.96 5.80
C LEU A 104 -8.48 -1.72 6.48
N PRO A 105 -7.51 -1.80 7.41
CA PRO A 105 -6.98 -0.62 8.10
C PRO A 105 -6.33 0.41 7.18
N SER A 106 -5.80 -0.05 6.03
CA SER A 106 -5.03 0.79 5.12
C SER A 106 -5.89 1.54 4.09
N LEU A 107 -7.16 1.16 3.92
CA LEU A 107 -7.99 1.60 2.79
C LEU A 107 -8.31 3.09 2.79
N ALA A 108 -8.49 3.71 3.96
CA ALA A 108 -8.84 5.11 4.09
C ALA A 108 -7.68 5.96 4.64
N GLY A 109 -6.47 5.70 4.13
CA GLY A 109 -5.25 6.37 4.58
C GLY A 109 -5.36 7.90 4.50
N ILE A 110 -5.14 8.57 5.64
CA ILE A 110 -5.27 10.03 5.74
C ILE A 110 -4.31 10.75 4.78
N PHE A 111 -3.07 10.26 4.67
CA PHE A 111 -2.09 10.77 3.73
C PHE A 111 -2.61 10.74 2.29
N ALA A 112 -3.22 9.63 1.86
CA ALA A 112 -3.75 9.47 0.51
C ALA A 112 -4.89 10.46 0.22
N ILE A 113 -5.81 10.65 1.17
CA ILE A 113 -6.89 11.64 1.05
C ILE A 113 -6.31 13.06 0.89
N LEU A 114 -5.35 13.43 1.73
CA LEU A 114 -4.72 14.76 1.66
C LEU A 114 -3.87 14.92 0.39
N PHE A 115 -3.15 13.89 -0.04
CA PHE A 115 -2.35 13.89 -1.26
C PHE A 115 -3.23 14.21 -2.49
N VAL A 116 -4.35 13.51 -2.64
CA VAL A 116 -5.31 13.78 -3.72
C VAL A 116 -5.95 15.15 -3.55
N ARG A 117 -6.35 15.53 -2.33
CA ARG A 117 -6.94 16.85 -2.06
C ARG A 117 -6.01 17.98 -2.51
N GLN A 118 -4.73 17.93 -2.15
CA GLN A 118 -3.75 18.95 -2.52
C GLN A 118 -3.58 19.07 -4.03
N ALA A 119 -3.52 17.94 -4.75
CA ALA A 119 -3.48 17.95 -6.20
C ALA A 119 -4.77 18.49 -6.83
N THR A 120 -5.93 18.14 -6.26
CA THR A 120 -7.24 18.56 -6.79
C THR A 120 -7.44 20.08 -6.65
N LEU A 121 -6.85 20.72 -5.63
CA LEU A 121 -6.91 22.17 -5.47
C LEU A 121 -6.31 22.95 -6.65
N ALA A 122 -5.37 22.35 -7.39
CA ALA A 122 -4.76 22.97 -8.57
C ALA A 122 -5.70 23.01 -9.80
N ILE A 123 -6.80 22.25 -9.79
CA ILE A 123 -7.79 22.28 -10.87
C ILE A 123 -8.63 23.56 -10.72
N PRO A 124 -8.76 24.42 -11.75
CA PRO A 124 -9.58 25.64 -11.65
C PRO A 124 -11.05 25.35 -11.35
N ASP A 125 -11.66 26.11 -10.44
CA ASP A 125 -13.08 25.95 -10.08
C ASP A 125 -14.02 26.27 -11.26
N GLU A 126 -13.62 27.22 -12.10
CA GLU A 126 -14.37 27.63 -13.31
C GLU A 126 -14.67 26.46 -14.25
N MET A 127 -13.76 25.48 -14.35
CA MET A 127 -13.95 24.29 -15.18
C MET A 127 -15.06 23.37 -14.62
N ILE A 128 -15.14 23.28 -13.29
CA ILE A 128 -16.16 22.49 -12.59
C ILE A 128 -17.51 23.20 -12.67
N ASP A 129 -17.51 24.52 -12.46
CA ASP A 129 -18.73 25.33 -12.50
C ASP A 129 -19.33 25.40 -13.91
N ALA A 130 -18.50 25.49 -14.95
CA ALA A 130 -18.96 25.38 -16.35
C ALA A 130 -19.66 24.04 -16.61
N ALA A 131 -19.08 22.92 -16.17
CA ALA A 131 -19.69 21.61 -16.34
C ALA A 131 -21.02 21.46 -15.57
N ARG A 132 -21.16 22.11 -14.41
CA ARG A 132 -22.43 22.18 -13.66
C ARG A 132 -23.48 22.99 -14.41
N ILE A 133 -23.10 24.10 -15.03
CA ILE A 133 -23.99 24.93 -15.86
C ILE A 133 -24.48 24.11 -17.08
N ASP A 134 -23.61 23.28 -17.66
CA ASP A 134 -23.94 22.34 -18.74
C ASP A 134 -24.79 21.13 -18.27
N GLY A 135 -25.20 21.08 -17.00
CA GLY A 135 -26.06 20.05 -16.44
C GLY A 135 -25.36 18.72 -16.14
N ALA A 136 -24.02 18.68 -16.09
CA ALA A 136 -23.31 17.47 -15.69
C ALA A 136 -23.50 17.17 -14.19
N SER A 137 -23.78 15.91 -13.85
CA SER A 137 -23.81 15.47 -12.45
C SER A 137 -22.40 15.45 -11.86
N GLU A 138 -22.27 15.58 -10.52
CA GLU A 138 -20.96 15.54 -9.84
C GLU A 138 -20.17 14.27 -10.14
N ALA A 139 -20.83 13.11 -10.24
CA ALA A 139 -20.18 11.86 -10.61
C ALA A 139 -19.62 11.92 -12.04
N ARG A 140 -20.35 12.54 -12.98
CA ARG A 140 -19.88 12.74 -14.36
C ARG A 140 -18.69 13.69 -14.38
N ILE A 141 -18.78 14.84 -13.70
CA ILE A 141 -17.67 15.81 -13.59
C ILE A 141 -16.41 15.13 -13.04
N PHE A 142 -16.56 14.35 -11.97
CA PHE A 142 -15.45 13.61 -11.38
C PHE A 142 -14.79 12.66 -12.38
N VAL A 143 -15.58 11.80 -13.04
CA VAL A 143 -15.04 10.77 -13.95
C VAL A 143 -14.49 11.35 -15.25
N THR A 144 -15.14 12.37 -15.83
CA THR A 144 -14.79 12.86 -17.18
C THR A 144 -13.84 14.04 -17.18
N ILE A 145 -13.71 14.79 -16.08
CA ILE A 145 -12.86 15.98 -16.00
C ILE A 145 -11.78 15.79 -14.95
N VAL A 146 -12.17 15.54 -13.71
CA VAL A 146 -11.24 15.56 -12.57
C VAL A 146 -10.30 14.36 -12.60
N LEU A 147 -10.81 13.14 -12.77
CA LEU A 147 -10.02 11.92 -12.73
C LEU A 147 -8.97 11.83 -13.86
N PRO A 148 -9.27 12.22 -15.13
CA PRO A 148 -8.24 12.32 -16.17
C PRO A 148 -7.12 13.30 -15.82
N LEU A 149 -7.47 14.49 -15.29
CA LEU A 149 -6.47 15.48 -14.86
C LEU A 149 -5.63 14.98 -13.67
N LEU A 150 -6.24 14.20 -12.77
CA LEU A 150 -5.55 13.60 -11.62
C LEU A 150 -4.79 12.32 -11.97
N THR A 151 -4.88 11.78 -13.20
CA THR A 151 -4.29 10.48 -13.54
C THR A 151 -2.80 10.37 -13.16
N PRO A 152 -1.91 11.35 -13.44
CA PRO A 152 -0.51 11.29 -13.02
C PRO A 152 -0.33 11.19 -11.50
N ILE A 153 -1.20 11.88 -10.75
CA ILE A 153 -1.21 11.90 -9.28
C ILE A 153 -1.73 10.55 -8.74
N VAL A 154 -2.79 10.01 -9.34
CA VAL A 154 -3.36 8.71 -8.98
C VAL A 154 -2.36 7.59 -9.21
N VAL A 155 -1.59 7.61 -10.32
CA VAL A 155 -0.52 6.64 -10.58
C VAL A 155 0.58 6.72 -9.52
N THR A 156 0.99 7.93 -9.16
CA THR A 156 2.00 8.15 -8.11
C THR A 156 1.51 7.65 -6.75
N LEU A 157 0.25 7.95 -6.41
CA LEU A 157 -0.36 7.49 -5.18
C LEU A 157 -0.53 5.96 -5.15
N ALA A 158 -0.94 5.35 -6.27
CA ALA A 158 -1.07 3.91 -6.40
C ALA A 158 0.24 3.21 -6.04
N LEU A 159 1.35 3.75 -6.52
CA LEU A 159 2.67 3.25 -6.24
C LEU A 159 3.06 3.39 -4.77
N PHE A 160 2.81 4.55 -4.14
CA PHE A 160 3.04 4.72 -2.71
C PHE A 160 2.21 3.75 -1.86
N MET A 161 0.94 3.54 -2.22
CA MET A 161 0.05 2.62 -1.50
C MET A 161 0.50 1.17 -1.68
N PHE A 162 0.90 0.78 -2.90
CA PHE A 162 1.41 -0.55 -3.19
C PHE A 162 2.69 -0.82 -2.40
N LEU A 163 3.66 0.09 -2.46
CA LEU A 163 4.93 -0.03 -1.72
C LEU A 163 4.70 -0.03 -0.21
N GLY A 164 3.76 0.79 0.28
CA GLY A 164 3.37 0.80 1.69
C GLY A 164 2.83 -0.56 2.13
N SER A 165 1.89 -1.13 1.38
CA SER A 165 1.34 -2.45 1.69
C SER A 165 2.35 -3.60 1.48
N TRP A 166 3.26 -3.47 0.52
CA TRP A 166 4.31 -4.45 0.25
C TRP A 166 5.32 -4.52 1.40
N ASN A 167 5.76 -3.34 1.88
CA ASN A 167 6.75 -3.21 2.94
C ASN A 167 6.15 -3.38 4.35
N ASP A 168 4.81 -3.44 4.47
CA ASP A 168 4.17 -3.60 5.77
C ASP A 168 4.52 -4.96 6.37
N PHE A 169 5.00 -4.90 7.60
CA PHE A 169 5.54 -6.03 8.34
C PHE A 169 4.83 -6.15 9.68
N LEU A 170 4.79 -5.06 10.45
CA LEU A 170 4.34 -5.08 11.84
C LEU A 170 2.87 -5.47 11.97
N TRP A 171 1.99 -4.89 11.15
CA TRP A 171 0.56 -5.19 11.25
C TRP A 171 0.23 -6.62 10.79
N PRO A 172 0.69 -7.10 9.61
CA PRO A 172 0.52 -8.50 9.21
C PRO A 172 1.09 -9.49 10.24
N LEU A 173 2.25 -9.20 10.83
CA LEU A 173 2.86 -10.06 11.86
C LEU A 173 1.97 -10.23 13.10
N ILE A 174 1.23 -9.18 13.47
CA ILE A 174 0.36 -9.20 14.67
C ILE A 174 -0.99 -9.84 14.38
N VAL A 175 -1.52 -9.64 13.18
CA VAL A 175 -2.88 -10.06 12.82
C VAL A 175 -2.92 -11.47 12.24
N LEU A 176 -1.88 -11.92 11.55
CA LEU A 176 -1.84 -13.24 10.94
C LEU A 176 -1.21 -14.25 11.90
N ALA A 177 -1.92 -15.35 12.14
CA ALA A 177 -1.43 -16.47 12.94
C ALA A 177 -0.94 -17.60 12.04
N ASP A 178 -1.73 -17.96 11.02
CA ASP A 178 -1.44 -19.10 10.17
C ASP A 178 -0.41 -18.76 9.09
N GLN A 179 0.63 -19.61 8.98
CA GLN A 179 1.77 -19.39 8.09
C GLN A 179 1.37 -19.30 6.61
N HIS A 180 0.33 -20.00 6.19
CA HIS A 180 -0.14 -19.99 4.81
C HIS A 180 -0.77 -18.64 4.39
N LEU A 181 -1.13 -17.78 5.36
CA LEU A 181 -1.64 -16.44 5.11
C LEU A 181 -0.55 -15.37 5.12
N TYR A 182 0.68 -15.73 5.52
CA TYR A 182 1.75 -14.76 5.70
C TYR A 182 2.05 -13.98 4.42
N THR A 183 2.35 -12.70 4.61
CA THR A 183 3.01 -11.89 3.60
C THR A 183 4.48 -12.25 3.52
N LEU A 184 5.12 -11.94 2.39
CA LEU A 184 6.54 -12.19 2.18
C LEU A 184 7.43 -11.61 3.29
N PRO A 185 7.28 -10.34 3.74
CA PRO A 185 8.09 -9.83 4.85
C PRO A 185 7.92 -10.64 6.15
N VAL A 186 6.71 -11.10 6.45
CA VAL A 186 6.43 -11.91 7.66
C VAL A 186 7.04 -13.30 7.52
N ALA A 187 6.87 -13.97 6.37
CA ALA A 187 7.45 -15.27 6.11
C ALA A 187 8.98 -15.25 6.19
N VAL A 188 9.61 -14.22 5.61
CA VAL A 188 11.07 -14.04 5.66
C VAL A 188 11.55 -13.80 7.08
N ALA A 189 10.85 -12.98 7.88
CA ALA A 189 11.21 -12.75 9.28
C ALA A 189 11.07 -14.02 10.14
N ALA A 190 10.09 -14.87 9.85
CA ALA A 190 9.92 -16.16 10.51
C ALA A 190 11.11 -17.10 10.21
N ILE A 191 11.51 -17.19 8.94
CA ILE A 191 12.69 -17.97 8.51
C ILE A 191 13.97 -17.43 9.15
N ALA A 192 14.16 -16.10 9.13
CA ALA A 192 15.33 -15.45 9.70
C ALA A 192 15.46 -15.68 11.22
N ARG A 193 14.33 -15.81 11.93
CA ARG A 193 14.33 -16.14 13.36
C ARG A 193 14.76 -17.58 13.62
N GLU A 194 14.32 -18.50 12.77
CA GLU A 194 14.61 -19.93 12.87
C GLU A 194 16.04 -20.28 12.41
N HIS A 195 16.59 -19.52 11.46
CA HIS A 195 17.92 -19.73 10.86
C HIS A 195 18.87 -18.57 11.12
N SER A 196 18.77 -17.96 12.30
CA SER A 196 19.56 -16.75 12.64
C SER A 196 21.09 -16.95 12.62
N ALA A 197 21.56 -18.20 12.62
CA ALA A 197 22.97 -18.56 12.46
C ALA A 197 23.41 -18.69 10.99
N ASP A 198 22.48 -18.84 10.04
CA ASP A 198 22.76 -19.08 8.62
C ASP A 198 22.77 -17.75 7.84
N GLY A 199 23.90 -17.02 7.94
CA GLY A 199 24.06 -15.71 7.31
C GLY A 199 23.83 -15.72 5.79
N GLU A 200 24.17 -16.81 5.11
CA GLU A 200 23.98 -16.92 3.65
C GLU A 200 22.50 -17.03 3.25
N LEU A 201 21.70 -17.77 4.03
CA LEU A 201 20.27 -17.90 3.82
C LEU A 201 19.56 -16.56 4.08
N MET A 202 20.00 -15.82 5.09
CA MET A 202 19.49 -14.47 5.39
C MET A 202 19.79 -13.49 4.25
N MET A 203 20.98 -13.54 3.64
CA MET A 203 21.31 -12.72 2.48
C MET A 203 20.44 -13.05 1.27
N ALA A 204 20.16 -14.34 1.02
CA ALA A 204 19.26 -14.75 -0.05
C ALA A 204 17.81 -14.26 0.18
N ALA A 205 17.31 -14.34 1.42
CA ALA A 205 15.98 -13.87 1.79
C ALA A 205 15.83 -12.34 1.63
N ALA A 206 16.87 -11.57 1.97
CA ALA A 206 16.90 -10.12 1.77
C ALA A 206 16.82 -9.75 0.28
N VAL A 207 17.52 -10.48 -0.59
CA VAL A 207 17.46 -10.29 -2.04
C VAL A 207 16.06 -10.57 -2.56
N VAL A 208 15.44 -11.69 -2.17
CA VAL A 208 14.09 -12.06 -2.61
C VAL A 208 13.03 -11.07 -2.14
N THR A 209 13.17 -10.50 -0.95
CA THR A 209 12.25 -9.45 -0.43
C THR A 209 12.41 -8.13 -1.18
N THR A 210 13.65 -7.78 -1.53
CA THR A 210 14.00 -6.49 -2.15
C THR A 210 13.75 -6.48 -3.67
N MET A 211 13.92 -7.62 -4.35
CA MET A 211 13.85 -7.72 -5.80
C MET A 211 12.52 -7.23 -6.39
N PRO A 212 11.33 -7.55 -5.84
CA PRO A 212 10.07 -7.05 -6.40
C PRO A 212 9.92 -5.54 -6.27
N VAL A 213 10.42 -4.93 -5.19
CA VAL A 213 10.45 -3.47 -5.01
C VAL A 213 11.34 -2.83 -6.07
N LEU A 214 12.52 -3.40 -6.32
CA LEU A 214 13.43 -2.92 -7.36
C LEU A 214 12.82 -3.04 -8.76
N LEU A 215 12.19 -4.18 -9.09
CA LEU A 215 11.52 -4.38 -10.37
C LEU A 215 10.38 -3.39 -10.57
N LEU A 216 9.57 -3.17 -9.53
CA LEU A 216 8.48 -2.19 -9.56
C LEU A 216 9.03 -0.77 -9.74
N PHE A 217 10.07 -0.39 -9.00
CA PHE A 217 10.72 0.90 -9.13
C PHE A 217 11.25 1.12 -10.55
N LEU A 218 11.97 0.14 -11.13
CA LEU A 218 12.48 0.23 -12.49
C LEU A 218 11.37 0.32 -13.54
N ALA A 219 10.25 -0.39 -13.34
CA ALA A 219 9.08 -0.29 -14.21
C ALA A 219 8.40 1.09 -14.09
N MET A 220 8.42 1.69 -12.90
CA MET A 220 7.68 2.91 -12.58
C MET A 220 8.52 4.19 -12.66
N GLN A 221 9.85 4.14 -12.76
CA GLN A 221 10.76 5.29 -12.77
C GLN A 221 10.38 6.38 -13.79
N ARG A 222 9.80 6.00 -14.93
CA ARG A 222 9.33 6.94 -15.97
C ARG A 222 8.15 7.80 -15.54
N TYR A 223 7.33 7.33 -14.60
CA TYR A 223 6.17 8.08 -14.10
C TYR A 223 6.57 9.06 -12.98
N TYR A 224 7.58 8.71 -12.17
CA TYR A 224 8.16 9.61 -11.16
C TYR A 224 8.70 10.91 -11.78
N LEU A 225 9.41 10.80 -12.91
CA LEU A 225 10.05 11.95 -13.56
C LEU A 225 9.01 12.93 -14.13
N THR A 226 7.92 12.43 -14.69
CA THR A 226 6.85 13.28 -15.27
C THR A 226 6.03 13.99 -14.19
N GLY A 227 5.76 13.34 -13.05
CA GLY A 227 5.00 13.92 -11.94
C GLY A 227 5.73 15.03 -11.18
N LEU A 228 7.07 14.92 -11.03
CA LEU A 228 7.90 15.94 -10.38
C LEU A 228 8.20 17.15 -11.29
N LEU A 229 8.38 16.93 -12.60
CA LEU A 229 8.73 17.99 -13.54
C LEU A 229 7.51 18.79 -14.03
N GLY A 230 6.32 18.17 -14.10
CA GLY A 230 5.09 18.85 -14.56
C GLY A 230 4.63 20.01 -13.69
N GLY A 231 5.05 20.07 -12.41
CA GLY A 231 4.75 21.17 -11.50
C GLY A 231 5.71 22.36 -11.56
N SER A 232 6.84 22.24 -12.29
CA SER A 232 7.92 23.24 -12.26
C SER A 232 8.05 24.07 -13.54
N VAL A 233 7.35 23.72 -14.63
CA VAL A 233 7.57 24.36 -15.95
C VAL A 233 6.54 25.44 -16.35
N LYS A 234 5.84 26.03 -15.39
CA LYS A 234 5.05 27.26 -15.64
C LYS A 234 5.29 28.29 -14.54
N GLY A 235 6.47 28.88 -14.60
CA GLY A 235 6.85 30.15 -13.99
C GLY A 235 7.63 30.95 -15.03
#